data_AF-A0A6I6SF90-F1
#
_entry.id   AF-A0A6I6SF90-F1
#
_cell.length_a   1.000
_cell.length_b   1.000
_cell.length_c   1.000
_cell.angle_alpha   90.00
_cell.angle_beta   90.00
_cell.angle_gamma   90.00
#
_symmetry.space_group_name_H-M   'P 1'
#
loop_
_entity.id
_entity.type
_entity.pdbx_description
1 polymer ?
#
loop_
_entity_poly.entity_id
_entity_poly.type
_entity_poly.pdbx_seq_one_letter_code
_entity_poly.pdbx_strand_id
1 'polypeptide(L)'
;MSGDFHFGDRVEQYGDHNTGIIKNQGPTDPRSAFRDMIATIQVLRNQVPAEDREIIDESLRAIGTGQDVPHGTLRRALTNISGVATMIGAAGVPVIESVRRVIEALGN
;
A
#
# COMPACT_ATOMS: atom_id res chain seq x y z
N MET A 1 7.39 -30.63 20.64
CA MET A 1 6.18 -29.94 20.12
C MET A 1 6.21 -28.51 20.65
N SER A 2 5.70 -27.58 19.83
CA SER A 2 5.53 -26.14 20.08
C SER A 2 6.76 -25.26 19.84
N GLY A 3 6.84 -24.73 18.61
CA GLY A 3 7.49 -23.46 18.33
C GLY A 3 6.41 -22.39 18.27
N ASP A 4 6.27 -21.62 19.34
CA ASP A 4 5.38 -20.46 19.37
C ASP A 4 6.03 -19.33 18.57
N PHE A 5 5.57 -19.19 17.32
CA PHE A 5 5.91 -18.04 16.48
C PHE A 5 5.11 -16.83 16.95
N HIS A 6 5.68 -16.05 17.87
CA HIS A 6 5.20 -14.72 18.19
C HIS A 6 5.80 -13.71 17.19
N PHE A 7 5.10 -13.48 16.09
CA PHE A 7 5.32 -12.33 15.21
C PHE A 7 4.04 -11.52 15.09
N GLY A 8 3.71 -10.85 16.20
CA GLY A 8 2.83 -9.69 16.18
C GLY A 8 3.70 -8.48 16.50
N ASP A 9 3.86 -7.57 15.55
CA ASP A 9 4.24 -6.20 15.91
C ASP A 9 3.09 -5.66 16.75
N ARG A 10 3.27 -5.67 18.07
CA ARG A 10 2.28 -5.19 19.03
C ARG A 10 2.39 -3.68 19.06
N VAL A 11 1.60 -3.02 18.22
CA VAL A 11 1.39 -1.58 18.31
C VAL A 11 0.30 -1.33 19.35
N GLU A 12 0.69 -1.15 20.59
CA GLU A 12 -0.18 -0.51 21.59
C GLU A 12 -0.14 1.00 21.36
N GLN A 13 -1.14 1.49 20.63
CA GLN A 13 -1.35 2.92 20.43
C GLN A 13 -2.35 3.43 21.48
N TYR A 14 -1.83 4.06 22.53
CA TYR A 14 -2.62 4.88 23.45
C TYR A 14 -2.54 6.34 23.01
N GLY A 15 -3.68 6.92 22.62
CA GLY A 15 -3.84 8.37 22.42
C GLY A 15 -4.71 8.76 21.22
N ASP A 16 -5.72 9.58 21.49
CA ASP A 16 -6.54 10.32 20.52
C ASP A 16 -5.63 11.29 19.72
N HIS A 17 -5.60 11.18 18.39
CA HIS A 17 -4.87 12.04 17.42
C HIS A 17 -3.39 11.75 17.09
N ASN A 18 -2.98 10.50 16.88
CA ASN A 18 -1.62 10.22 16.38
C ASN A 18 -1.55 9.95 14.87
N THR A 19 -1.32 11.01 14.10
CA THR A 19 -0.70 10.95 12.77
C THR A 19 0.82 10.89 12.98
N GLY A 20 1.43 9.70 12.96
CA GLY A 20 2.90 9.67 12.96
C GLY A 20 3.56 8.38 13.39
N ILE A 21 3.71 7.43 12.46
CA ILE A 21 4.91 6.59 12.37
C ILE A 21 5.24 6.43 10.87
N ILE A 22 6.14 7.28 10.34
CA ILE A 22 6.86 7.01 9.10
C ILE A 22 8.21 6.43 9.51
N LYS A 23 8.31 5.10 9.61
CA LYS A 23 9.57 4.41 9.92
C LYS A 23 10.29 4.06 8.63
N ASN A 24 11.34 4.84 8.34
CA ASN A 24 12.16 4.77 7.15
C ASN A 24 13.52 4.09 7.45
N GLN A 25 13.54 2.85 7.98
CA GLN A 25 14.81 2.18 8.35
C GLN A 25 14.80 0.65 8.12
N GLY A 26 15.62 0.20 7.16
CA GLY A 26 15.94 -1.21 6.84
C GLY A 26 15.83 -1.50 5.34
N PRO A 27 16.60 -2.46 4.75
CA PRO A 27 16.44 -2.83 3.35
C PRO A 27 14.96 -3.13 3.13
N THR A 28 14.33 -2.40 2.21
CA THR A 28 12.89 -2.42 1.98
C THR A 28 12.46 -3.85 1.71
N ASP A 29 11.98 -4.54 2.74
CA ASP A 29 11.31 -5.82 2.57
C ASP A 29 10.12 -5.55 1.64
N PRO A 30 10.09 -6.12 0.43
CA PRO A 30 9.04 -5.84 -0.55
C PRO A 30 7.65 -6.07 0.03
N ARG A 31 7.51 -7.00 0.99
CA ARG A 31 6.25 -7.26 1.70
C ARG A 31 5.85 -6.11 2.63
N SER A 32 6.80 -5.49 3.29
CA SER A 32 6.54 -4.34 4.17
C SER A 32 6.13 -3.11 3.36
N ALA A 33 6.84 -2.79 2.27
CA ALA A 33 6.43 -1.72 1.35
C ALA A 33 5.05 -1.97 0.74
N PHE A 34 4.74 -3.23 0.40
CA PHE A 34 3.44 -3.61 -0.14
C PHE A 34 2.30 -3.42 0.88
N ARG A 35 2.52 -3.77 2.15
CA ARG A 35 1.55 -3.51 3.23
C ARG A 35 1.30 -2.02 3.44
N ASP A 36 2.35 -1.22 3.51
CA ASP A 36 2.24 0.24 3.69
C ASP A 36 1.49 0.88 2.51
N MET A 37 1.75 0.40 1.30
CA MET A 37 1.01 0.82 0.11
C MET A 37 -0.48 0.48 0.21
N ILE A 38 -0.84 -0.76 0.59
CA ILE A 38 -2.25 -1.15 0.76
C ILE A 38 -2.94 -0.26 1.81
N ALA A 39 -2.29 0.00 2.96
CA ALA A 39 -2.84 0.85 4.00
C ALA A 39 -3.13 2.27 3.46
N THR A 40 -2.19 2.84 2.71
CA THR A 40 -2.34 4.18 2.12
C THR A 40 -3.44 4.22 1.06
N ILE A 41 -3.57 3.16 0.24
CA ILE A 41 -4.64 3.04 -0.76
C ILE A 41 -6.01 2.91 -0.10
N GLN A 42 -6.12 2.20 1.03
CA GLN A 42 -7.39 2.11 1.78
C GLN A 42 -7.85 3.48 2.31
N VAL A 43 -6.91 4.32 2.73
CA VAL A 43 -7.21 5.71 3.11
C VAL A 43 -7.71 6.50 1.90
N LEU A 44 -7.06 6.36 0.75
CA LEU A 44 -7.48 6.99 -0.51
C LEU A 44 -8.89 6.56 -0.93
N ARG A 45 -9.20 5.27 -0.78
CA ARG A 45 -10.50 4.66 -1.12
C ARG A 45 -11.68 5.35 -0.43
N ASN A 46 -11.46 5.85 0.78
CA ASN A 46 -12.47 6.56 1.56
C ASN A 46 -12.66 8.02 1.12
N GLN A 47 -11.72 8.56 0.33
CA GLN A 47 -11.68 9.94 -0.11
C GLN A 47 -12.06 10.13 -1.59
N VAL A 48 -12.29 9.03 -2.31
CA VAL A 48 -12.66 9.04 -3.74
C VAL A 48 -14.15 8.82 -3.98
N PRO A 49 -14.68 9.32 -5.11
CA PRO A 49 -15.99 8.92 -5.65
C PRO A 49 -16.12 7.42 -5.86
N ALA A 50 -17.36 6.93 -5.97
CA ALA A 50 -17.64 5.50 -6.14
C ALA A 50 -17.01 4.90 -7.41
N GLU A 51 -17.00 5.65 -8.51
CA GLU A 51 -16.42 5.22 -9.79
C GLU A 51 -14.92 4.92 -9.66
N ASP A 52 -14.18 5.84 -9.04
CA ASP A 52 -12.74 5.68 -8.77
C ASP A 52 -12.46 4.58 -7.73
N ARG A 53 -13.36 4.41 -6.77
CA ARG A 53 -13.28 3.34 -5.77
C ARG A 53 -13.33 1.96 -6.42
N GLU A 54 -14.18 1.76 -7.42
CA GLU A 54 -14.25 0.49 -8.16
C GLU A 54 -12.95 0.17 -8.88
N ILE A 55 -12.32 1.18 -9.50
CA ILE A 55 -11.02 1.04 -10.17
C ILE A 55 -9.92 0.64 -9.17
N ILE A 56 -9.92 1.25 -7.98
CA ILE A 56 -9.00 0.89 -6.89
C ILE A 56 -9.25 -0.55 -6.44
N ASP A 57 -10.51 -0.94 -6.21
CA ASP A 57 -10.88 -2.26 -5.71
C ASP A 57 -10.59 -3.39 -6.73
N GLU A 58 -10.77 -3.12 -8.02
CA GLU A 58 -10.34 -4.03 -9.09
C GLU A 58 -8.83 -4.19 -9.11
N SER A 59 -8.09 -3.07 -9.02
CA SER A 59 -6.63 -3.07 -9.02
C SER A 59 -6.07 -3.81 -7.80
N LEU A 60 -6.66 -3.63 -6.61
CA LEU A 60 -6.31 -4.36 -5.40
C LEU A 60 -6.62 -5.87 -5.50
N ARG A 61 -7.75 -6.24 -6.11
CA ARG A 61 -8.07 -7.66 -6.37
C ARG A 61 -7.09 -8.30 -7.36
N ALA A 62 -6.67 -7.57 -8.39
CA ALA A 62 -5.73 -8.07 -9.38
C ALA A 62 -4.33 -8.34 -8.80
N ILE A 63 -3.90 -7.56 -7.81
CA ILE A 63 -2.60 -7.75 -7.14
C ILE A 63 -2.68 -8.66 -5.91
N GLY A 64 -3.86 -8.91 -5.36
CA GLY A 64 -4.06 -9.81 -4.22
C GLY A 64 -3.10 -9.53 -3.05
N THR A 65 -2.35 -10.54 -2.62
CA THR A 65 -1.33 -10.44 -1.56
C THR A 65 0.06 -10.05 -2.07
N GLY A 66 0.21 -9.78 -3.37
CA GLY A 66 1.48 -9.46 -4.03
C GLY A 66 2.43 -10.65 -4.22
N GLN A 67 2.11 -11.82 -3.67
CA GLN A 67 2.84 -13.07 -3.92
C GLN A 67 2.34 -13.67 -5.24
N ASP A 68 3.25 -13.90 -6.18
CA ASP A 68 2.99 -14.53 -7.49
C ASP A 68 2.17 -13.71 -8.52
N VAL A 69 2.13 -12.39 -8.39
CA VAL A 69 1.50 -11.53 -9.41
C VAL A 69 2.45 -11.31 -10.59
N PRO A 70 2.01 -11.53 -11.84
CA PRO A 70 2.81 -11.19 -13.01
C PRO A 70 3.21 -9.70 -13.00
N HIS A 71 4.48 -9.40 -13.29
CA HIS A 71 4.99 -8.01 -13.29
C HIS A 71 4.13 -7.05 -14.14
N GLY A 72 3.60 -7.51 -15.27
CA GLY A 72 2.69 -6.72 -16.12
C GLY A 72 1.38 -6.36 -15.43
N THR A 73 0.75 -7.31 -14.74
CA THR A 73 -0.49 -7.10 -13.97
C THR A 73 -0.25 -6.14 -12.82
N LEU A 74 0.85 -6.35 -12.08
CA LEU A 74 1.23 -5.49 -10.96
C LEU A 74 1.49 -4.05 -11.41
N ARG A 75 2.32 -3.86 -12.45
CA ARG A 75 2.60 -2.52 -12.99
C ARG A 75 1.35 -1.82 -13.49
N ARG A 76 0.43 -2.53 -14.14
CA ARG A 76 -0.85 -1.96 -14.60
C ARG A 76 -1.72 -1.52 -13.44
N ALA A 77 -1.90 -2.36 -12.43
CA ALA A 77 -2.67 -2.03 -11.23
C ALA A 77 -2.10 -0.80 -10.50
N LEU A 78 -0.78 -0.76 -10.30
CA LEU A 78 -0.08 0.35 -9.68
C LEU A 78 -0.22 1.66 -10.47
N THR A 79 -0.22 1.57 -11.80
CA THR A 79 -0.43 2.72 -12.70
C THR A 79 -1.86 3.26 -12.59
N ASN A 80 -2.87 2.38 -12.56
CA ASN A 80 -4.26 2.77 -12.37
C ASN A 80 -4.47 3.49 -11.03
N ILE A 81 -3.95 2.90 -9.95
CA ILE A 81 -4.02 3.49 -8.59
C ILE A 81 -3.32 4.85 -8.55
N SER A 82 -2.17 5.00 -9.21
CA SER A 82 -1.46 6.28 -9.30
C SER A 82 -2.24 7.32 -10.11
N GLY A 83 -2.95 6.90 -11.16
CA GLY A 83 -3.84 7.76 -11.93
C GLY A 83 -4.98 8.32 -11.07
N VAL A 84 -5.66 7.44 -10.32
CA VAL A 84 -6.71 7.85 -9.37
C VAL A 84 -6.14 8.78 -8.29
N ALA A 85 -4.99 8.45 -7.72
CA ALA A 85 -4.31 9.31 -6.74
C ALA A 85 -4.00 10.71 -7.30
N THR A 86 -3.58 10.78 -8.57
CA THR A 86 -3.28 12.06 -9.23
C THR A 86 -4.53 12.93 -9.39
N MET A 87 -5.69 12.33 -9.65
CA MET A 87 -6.95 13.08 -9.80
C MET A 87 -7.41 13.76 -8.50
N ILE A 88 -6.97 13.26 -7.34
CA ILE A 88 -7.30 13.82 -6.01
C ILE A 88 -6.26 14.87 -5.57
N GLY A 89 -5.21 15.08 -6.38
CA GLY A 89 -4.19 16.09 -6.16
C GLY A 89 -3.35 15.83 -4.91
N ALA A 90 -3.21 16.83 -4.03
CA ALA A 90 -2.30 16.78 -2.88
C ALA A 90 -2.59 15.62 -1.91
N ALA A 91 -3.86 15.20 -1.79
CA ALA A 91 -4.23 14.07 -0.93
C ALA A 91 -3.78 12.71 -1.48
N GLY A 92 -3.48 12.61 -2.78
CA GLY A 92 -2.97 11.40 -3.42
C GLY A 92 -1.45 11.24 -3.38
N VAL A 93 -0.71 12.28 -2.98
CA VAL A 93 0.77 12.25 -2.92
C VAL A 93 1.32 11.08 -2.09
N PRO A 94 0.78 10.75 -0.90
CA PRO A 94 1.25 9.61 -0.13
C PRO A 94 1.12 8.27 -0.86
N VAL A 95 0.07 8.12 -1.68
CA VAL A 95 -0.17 6.90 -2.46
C VAL A 95 0.86 6.77 -3.58
N ILE A 96 1.11 7.86 -4.30
CA ILE A 96 2.10 7.90 -5.39
C ILE A 96 3.49 7.54 -4.87
N GLU A 97 3.89 8.08 -3.72
CA GLU A 97 5.16 7.77 -3.05
C GLU A 97 5.24 6.28 -2.64
N SER A 98 4.14 5.73 -2.11
CA SER A 98 4.09 4.33 -1.70
C SER A 98 4.19 3.37 -2.90
N VAL A 99 3.47 3.68 -3.98
CA VAL A 99 3.55 2.92 -5.25
C VAL A 99 4.98 2.94 -5.79
N ARG A 100 5.63 4.10 -5.78
CA ARG A 100 7.02 4.25 -6.25
C ARG A 100 7.98 3.35 -5.46
N ARG A 101 7.88 3.34 -4.12
CA ARG A 101 8.72 2.47 -3.27
C ARG A 101 8.51 0.99 -3.58
N VAL A 102 7.28 0.57 -3.87
CA VAL A 102 6.98 -0.81 -4.25
C VAL A 102 7.61 -1.15 -5.59
N ILE A 103 7.53 -0.26 -6.59
CA ILE A 103 8.19 -0.46 -7.90
C ILE A 103 9.71 -0.54 -7.73
N GLU A 104 10.31 0.34 -6.93
CA GLU A 104 11.74 0.34 -6.64
C GLU A 104 12.19 -0.94 -5.91
N ALA A 105 11.38 -1.44 -4.98
CA ALA A 105 11.65 -2.69 -4.26
C ALA A 105 11.50 -3.96 -5.12
N LEU A 106 10.73 -3.91 -6.21
CA LEU A 106 10.51 -5.03 -7.13
C LEU A 106 11.47 -5.02 -8.33
N GLY A 107 12.04 -3.85 -8.65
CA GLY A 107 12.95 -3.64 -9.77
C GLY A 107 14.43 -3.89 -9.45
N ASN A 108 14.74 -4.28 -8.21
CA ASN A 108 16.09 -4.48 -7.70
C ASN A 108 16.37 -5.95 -7.37
#